data_AF-A0A956Q7M2-F1
#
_entry.id   AF-A0A956Q7M2-F1
#
_cell.length_a   1.000
_cell.length_b   1.000
_cell.length_c   1.000
_cell.angle_alpha   90.00
_cell.angle_beta   90.00
_cell.angle_gamma   90.00
#
_symmetry.space_group_name_H-M   'P 1'
#
loop_
_entity.id
_entity.type
_entity.pdbx_description
1 polymer ?
#
loop_
_entity_poly.entity_id
_entity_poly.type
_entity_poly.pdbx_seq_one_letter_code
_entity_poly.pdbx_strand_id
1 'polypeptide(L)'
;MQRIEQYLDLMLHVLRADGVVDPAEREKFMAIMVEGLQLRPELVERYRKALECSEWNEVSDEELAALGEGLDPGSIGHMVKDAYAMAEADGNFDVSELVLVRRFLKAIGIPESRLEAIDNWARVSLEVARKGERLFARVPQEAR
;
A
#
# COMPACT_ATOMS: atom_id res chain seq x y z
N MET A 1 0.97 -9.71 15.62
CA MET A 1 1.58 -9.40 14.31
C MET A 1 2.62 -8.32 14.51
N GLN A 2 3.79 -8.36 13.85
CA GLN A 2 4.73 -7.22 13.91
C GLN A 2 4.21 -6.08 13.04
N ARG A 3 4.37 -4.82 13.46
CA ARG A 3 3.83 -3.64 12.74
C ARG A 3 4.21 -3.59 11.25
N ILE A 4 5.41 -4.05 10.92
CA ILE A 4 5.87 -4.09 9.53
C ILE A 4 5.14 -5.14 8.70
N GLU A 5 4.79 -6.28 9.29
CA GLU A 5 3.98 -7.31 8.61
C GLU A 5 2.54 -6.82 8.42
N GLN A 6 1.96 -6.11 9.41
CA GLN A 6 0.62 -5.48 9.25
C GLN A 6 0.59 -4.53 8.05
N TYR A 7 1.64 -3.71 7.90
CA TYR A 7 1.81 -2.80 6.78
C TYR A 7 1.92 -3.56 5.44
N LEU A 8 2.81 -4.55 5.36
CA LEU A 8 3.05 -5.30 4.13
C LEU A 8 1.84 -6.16 3.73
N ASP A 9 1.14 -6.74 4.70
CA ASP A 9 -0.07 -7.52 4.47
C ASP A 9 -1.18 -6.62 3.90
N LEU A 10 -1.38 -5.40 4.43
CA LEU A 10 -2.32 -4.46 3.83
C LEU A 10 -1.94 -4.11 2.39
N MET A 11 -0.68 -3.76 2.12
CA MET A 11 -0.23 -3.43 0.76
C MET A 11 -0.45 -4.60 -0.21
N LEU A 12 -0.15 -5.83 0.22
CA LEU A 12 -0.38 -7.04 -0.56
C LEU A 12 -1.87 -7.22 -0.86
N HIS A 13 -2.75 -6.99 0.12
CA HIS A 13 -4.18 -7.09 -0.10
C HIS A 13 -4.72 -6.03 -1.05
N VAL A 14 -4.18 -4.80 -1.01
CA VAL A 14 -4.51 -3.73 -1.95
C VAL A 14 -4.12 -4.14 -3.37
N LEU A 15 -2.87 -4.54 -3.59
CA LEU A 15 -2.38 -4.96 -4.91
C LEU A 15 -3.11 -6.16 -5.51
N ARG A 16 -3.76 -6.97 -4.66
CA ARG A 16 -4.47 -8.18 -5.07
C ARG A 16 -5.98 -7.98 -5.11
N ALA A 17 -6.47 -6.76 -4.91
CA ALA A 17 -7.90 -6.49 -4.75
C ALA A 17 -8.73 -6.82 -6.00
N ASP A 18 -8.16 -6.67 -7.18
CA ASP A 18 -8.77 -6.99 -8.48
C ASP A 18 -8.43 -8.42 -8.97
N GLY A 19 -7.56 -9.13 -8.25
CA GLY A 19 -7.06 -10.46 -8.58
C GLY A 19 -5.89 -10.50 -9.57
N VAL A 20 -5.40 -9.35 -10.06
CA VAL A 20 -4.33 -9.26 -11.05
C VAL A 20 -3.27 -8.27 -10.56
N VAL A 21 -2.08 -8.77 -10.19
CA VAL A 21 -0.96 -7.90 -9.85
C VAL A 21 -0.14 -7.60 -11.10
N ASP A 22 -0.06 -6.34 -11.50
CA ASP A 22 0.73 -5.94 -12.65
C ASP A 22 2.25 -5.96 -12.34
N PRO A 23 3.12 -6.02 -13.38
CA PRO A 23 4.57 -6.05 -13.16
C PRO A 23 5.15 -4.82 -12.44
N ALA A 24 4.64 -3.61 -12.71
CA ALA A 24 5.13 -2.37 -12.12
C ALA A 24 4.75 -2.24 -10.64
N GLU A 25 3.53 -2.61 -10.29
CA GLU A 25 3.07 -2.77 -8.90
C GLU A 25 3.95 -3.75 -8.12
N ARG A 26 4.20 -4.91 -8.71
CA ARG A 26 5.06 -5.94 -8.12
C ARG A 26 6.47 -5.41 -7.89
N GLU A 27 7.08 -4.78 -8.89
CA GLU A 27 8.41 -4.21 -8.78
C GLU A 27 8.47 -3.16 -7.67
N LYS A 28 7.48 -2.26 -7.60
CA LYS A 28 7.40 -1.23 -6.57
C LYS A 28 7.27 -1.83 -5.16
N PHE A 29 6.42 -2.83 -4.98
CA PHE A 29 6.26 -3.50 -3.69
C PHE A 29 7.53 -4.23 -3.26
N MET A 30 8.22 -4.89 -4.20
CA MET A 30 9.51 -5.52 -3.95
C MET A 30 10.60 -4.49 -3.59
N ALA A 31 10.64 -3.35 -4.28
CA ALA A 31 11.59 -2.27 -4.00
C ALA A 31 11.39 -1.68 -2.59
N ILE A 32 10.13 -1.51 -2.14
CA ILE A 32 9.84 -1.09 -0.76
C ILE A 32 10.44 -2.07 0.26
N MET A 33 10.25 -3.38 0.04
CA MET A 33 10.74 -4.40 0.98
C MET A 33 12.26 -4.51 1.00
N VAL A 34 12.92 -4.46 -0.16
CA VAL A 34 14.36 -4.71 -0.31
C VAL A 34 15.17 -3.43 -0.06
N GLU A 35 14.81 -2.34 -0.71
CA GLU A 35 15.58 -1.09 -0.68
C GLU A 35 15.11 -0.16 0.45
N GLY A 36 13.79 -0.06 0.64
CA GLY A 36 13.20 0.85 1.63
C GLY A 36 13.31 0.32 3.06
N LEU A 37 12.98 -0.95 3.26
CA LEU A 37 12.85 -1.55 4.60
C LEU A 37 13.98 -2.51 4.97
N GLN A 38 14.81 -2.91 4.00
CA GLN A 38 15.94 -3.83 4.18
C GLN A 38 15.54 -5.10 4.95
N LEU A 39 14.40 -5.67 4.57
CA LEU A 39 13.84 -6.84 5.25
C LEU A 39 14.73 -8.07 5.07
N ARG A 40 14.64 -8.98 6.03
CA ARG A 40 15.33 -10.27 5.95
C ARG A 40 14.86 -11.06 4.72
N PRO A 41 15.75 -11.78 4.02
CA PRO A 41 15.42 -12.50 2.79
C PRO A 41 14.22 -13.45 2.93
N GLU A 42 14.06 -14.09 4.09
CA GLU A 42 12.97 -15.04 4.33
C GLU A 42 11.60 -14.36 4.29
N LEU A 43 11.52 -13.11 4.78
CA LEU A 43 10.29 -12.33 4.77
C LEU A 43 9.99 -11.82 3.35
N VAL A 44 11.01 -11.33 2.65
CA VAL A 44 10.88 -10.91 1.24
C VAL A 44 10.37 -12.07 0.38
N GLU A 45 10.89 -13.27 0.59
CA GLU A 45 10.49 -14.46 -0.16
C GLU A 45 9.05 -14.90 0.13
N ARG A 46 8.57 -14.72 1.37
CA ARG A 46 7.15 -14.95 1.72
C ARG A 46 6.23 -14.07 0.87
N TYR A 47 6.51 -12.77 0.79
CA TYR A 47 5.69 -11.84 0.00
C TYR A 47 5.84 -12.05 -1.50
N ARG A 48 7.05 -12.36 -1.99
CA ARG A 48 7.26 -12.73 -3.41
C ARG A 48 6.35 -13.89 -3.82
N LYS A 49 6.36 -14.97 -3.04
CA LYS A 49 5.49 -16.15 -3.30
C LYS A 49 4.01 -15.80 -3.26
N ALA A 50 3.60 -14.90 -2.37
CA ALA A 50 2.22 -14.46 -2.29
C ALA A 50 1.77 -13.69 -3.54
N LEU A 51 2.64 -12.86 -4.13
CA LEU A 51 2.39 -12.15 -5.39
C LEU A 51 2.35 -13.09 -6.60
N GLU A 52 3.12 -14.18 -6.57
CA GLU A 52 3.18 -15.17 -7.65
C GLU A 52 2.05 -16.22 -7.59
N CYS A 53 1.33 -16.29 -6.47
CA CYS A 53 0.25 -17.25 -6.28
C CYS A 53 -0.95 -16.92 -7.17
N SER A 54 -1.34 -17.83 -8.06
CA SER A 54 -2.51 -17.67 -8.92
C SER A 54 -3.84 -17.77 -8.17
N GLU A 55 -3.86 -18.45 -7.02
CA GLU A 55 -5.03 -18.54 -6.17
C GLU A 55 -5.01 -17.40 -5.15
N TRP A 56 -6.05 -16.57 -5.17
CA TRP A 56 -6.26 -15.52 -4.19
C TRP A 56 -7.63 -15.67 -3.56
N ASN A 57 -7.65 -15.73 -2.23
CA ASN A 57 -8.89 -15.57 -1.49
C ASN A 57 -9.02 -14.10 -1.13
N GLU A 58 -10.18 -13.53 -1.38
CA GLU A 58 -10.50 -12.19 -0.93
C GLU A 58 -10.35 -12.12 0.60
N VAL A 59 -9.70 -11.05 1.08
CA VAL A 59 -9.48 -10.84 2.51
C VAL A 59 -10.80 -10.54 3.22
N SER A 60 -11.01 -11.14 4.38
CA SER A 60 -12.19 -10.90 5.22
C SER A 60 -12.11 -9.57 5.98
N ASP A 61 -13.26 -9.04 6.42
CA ASP A 61 -13.28 -7.82 7.22
C ASP A 61 -12.65 -8.04 8.61
N GLU A 62 -12.70 -9.26 9.15
CA GLU A 62 -12.01 -9.64 10.39
C GLU A 62 -10.49 -9.60 10.23
N GLU A 63 -9.96 -10.12 9.12
CA GLU A 63 -8.53 -10.02 8.80
C GLU A 63 -8.11 -8.57 8.63
N LEU A 64 -8.90 -7.75 7.92
CA LEU A 64 -8.65 -6.32 7.78
C LEU A 64 -8.66 -5.59 9.13
N ALA A 65 -9.57 -5.92 10.04
CA ALA A 65 -9.59 -5.36 11.39
C ALA A 65 -8.30 -5.71 12.15
N ALA A 66 -7.81 -6.94 12.03
CA ALA A 66 -6.57 -7.39 12.66
C ALA A 66 -5.32 -6.65 12.14
N LEU A 67 -5.33 -6.20 10.87
CA LEU A 67 -4.25 -5.36 10.33
C LEU A 67 -4.16 -4.01 11.05
N GLY A 68 -5.29 -3.48 11.55
CA GLY A 68 -5.34 -2.22 12.29
C GLY A 68 -5.10 -2.33 13.80
N GLU A 69 -5.08 -3.55 14.33
CA GLU A 69 -5.02 -3.76 15.78
C GLU A 69 -3.73 -3.18 16.39
N GLY A 70 -3.88 -2.37 17.43
CA GLY A 70 -2.76 -1.77 18.17
C GLY A 70 -2.03 -0.64 17.44
N LEU A 71 -2.53 -0.19 16.29
CA LEU A 71 -1.98 0.95 15.56
C LEU A 71 -2.56 2.27 16.08
N ASP A 72 -1.68 3.27 16.22
CA ASP A 72 -2.11 4.64 16.49
C ASP A 72 -2.60 5.34 15.20
N PRO A 73 -3.36 6.45 15.31
CA PRO A 73 -3.88 7.17 14.15
C PRO A 73 -2.82 7.63 13.13
N GLY A 74 -1.60 7.95 13.59
CA GLY A 74 -0.51 8.36 12.70
C GLY A 74 -0.02 7.18 11.86
N SER A 75 0.14 6.01 12.48
CA SER A 75 0.48 4.77 11.79
C SER A 75 -0.59 4.38 10.75
N ILE A 76 -1.88 4.47 11.10
CA ILE A 76 -3.00 4.24 10.17
C ILE A 76 -2.93 5.22 9.00
N GLY A 77 -2.70 6.51 9.28
CA GLY A 77 -2.55 7.53 8.24
C GLY A 77 -1.43 7.20 7.25
N HIS A 78 -0.24 6.82 7.75
CA HIS A 78 0.86 6.40 6.89
C HIS A 78 0.50 5.19 6.03
N MET A 79 -0.12 4.15 6.63
CA MET A 79 -0.58 2.96 5.90
C MET A 79 -1.55 3.32 4.77
N VAL A 80 -2.54 4.19 5.04
CA VAL A 80 -3.51 4.61 4.03
C VAL A 80 -2.84 5.40 2.92
N LYS A 81 -1.96 6.34 3.25
CA LYS A 81 -1.23 7.13 2.27
C LYS A 81 -0.38 6.23 1.36
N ASP A 82 0.33 5.26 1.93
CA ASP A 82 1.18 4.35 1.16
C ASP A 82 0.34 3.34 0.35
N ALA A 83 -0.84 2.93 0.84
CA ALA A 83 -1.81 2.14 0.06
C ALA A 83 -2.26 2.89 -1.20
N TYR A 84 -2.57 4.19 -1.08
CA TYR A 84 -2.91 5.01 -2.25
C TYR A 84 -1.72 5.18 -3.19
N ALA A 85 -0.51 5.36 -2.65
CA ALA A 85 0.68 5.43 -3.48
C ALA A 85 0.90 4.12 -4.24
N MET A 86 0.60 2.98 -3.64
CA MET A 86 0.69 1.67 -4.26
C MET A 86 -0.38 1.48 -5.34
N ALA A 87 -1.64 1.76 -5.02
CA ALA A 87 -2.77 1.67 -5.94
C ALA A 87 -2.65 2.59 -7.16
N GLU A 88 -1.84 3.65 -7.08
CA GLU A 88 -1.56 4.55 -8.20
C GLU A 88 -0.20 4.29 -8.87
N ALA A 89 0.36 3.08 -8.73
CA ALA A 89 1.68 2.77 -9.26
C ALA A 89 1.77 2.90 -10.79
N ASP A 90 0.71 2.53 -11.49
CA ASP A 90 0.60 2.60 -12.96
C ASP A 90 0.07 3.96 -13.47
N GLY A 91 -0.32 4.85 -12.55
CA GLY A 91 -0.88 6.17 -12.83
C GLY A 91 -2.41 6.27 -12.82
N ASN A 92 -3.13 5.16 -12.58
CA ASN A 92 -4.57 5.15 -12.36
C ASN A 92 -4.89 4.52 -11.01
N PHE A 93 -6.11 4.70 -10.52
CA PHE A 93 -6.57 3.94 -9.34
C PHE A 93 -7.58 2.91 -9.81
N ASP A 94 -7.38 1.64 -9.48
CA ASP A 94 -8.44 0.66 -9.67
C ASP A 94 -9.52 0.86 -8.60
N VAL A 95 -10.78 0.68 -9.00
CA VAL A 95 -11.92 0.83 -8.08
C VAL A 95 -11.85 -0.20 -6.95
N SER A 96 -11.38 -1.41 -7.24
CA SER A 96 -11.29 -2.54 -6.31
C SER A 96 -10.30 -2.24 -5.18
N GLU A 97 -9.17 -1.64 -5.50
CA GLU A 97 -8.14 -1.25 -4.53
C GLU A 97 -8.66 -0.19 -3.55
N LEU A 98 -9.31 0.85 -4.08
CA LEU A 98 -9.92 1.91 -3.26
C LEU A 98 -11.06 1.37 -2.39
N VAL A 99 -11.85 0.43 -2.91
CA VAL A 99 -12.88 -0.28 -2.14
C VAL A 99 -12.23 -1.06 -0.99
N LEU A 100 -11.10 -1.73 -1.22
CA LEU A 100 -10.39 -2.47 -0.17
C LEU A 100 -9.84 -1.55 0.92
N VAL A 101 -9.26 -0.39 0.56
CA VAL A 101 -8.80 0.60 1.55
C VAL A 101 -9.99 1.15 2.37
N ARG A 102 -11.14 1.39 1.74
CA ARG A 102 -12.36 1.80 2.44
C ARG A 102 -12.88 0.71 3.37
N ARG A 103 -12.83 -0.57 2.97
CA ARG A 103 -13.17 -1.71 3.82
C ARG A 103 -12.25 -1.81 5.03
N PHE A 104 -10.94 -1.65 4.83
CA PHE A 104 -9.98 -1.59 5.93
C PHE A 104 -10.33 -0.49 6.94
N LEU A 105 -10.57 0.74 6.46
CA LEU A 105 -10.96 1.86 7.33
C LEU A 105 -12.23 1.57 8.13
N LYS A 106 -13.25 0.96 7.50
CA LYS A 106 -14.48 0.55 8.19
C LYS A 106 -14.22 -0.53 9.22
N ALA A 107 -13.43 -1.54 8.88
CA ALA A 107 -13.10 -2.68 9.74
C ALA A 107 -12.40 -2.24 11.04
N ILE A 108 -11.58 -1.18 10.98
CA ILE A 108 -10.91 -0.60 12.16
C ILE A 108 -11.77 0.46 12.89
N GLY A 109 -13.04 0.62 12.49
CA GLY A 109 -14.01 1.49 13.17
C GLY A 109 -14.03 2.95 12.72
N ILE A 110 -13.43 3.31 11.59
CA ILE A 110 -13.56 4.67 11.04
C ILE A 110 -14.98 4.84 10.47
N PRO A 111 -15.72 5.89 10.89
CA PRO A 111 -17.08 6.10 10.42
C PRO A 111 -17.12 6.52 8.95
N GLU A 112 -18.17 6.10 8.24
CA GLU A 112 -18.42 6.42 6.82
C GLU A 112 -18.27 7.91 6.51
N SER A 113 -18.76 8.76 7.43
CA SER A 113 -18.73 10.23 7.29
C SER A 113 -17.32 10.84 7.19
N ARG A 114 -16.27 10.07 7.51
CA ARG A 114 -14.87 10.50 7.38
C ARG A 114 -14.17 9.95 6.14
N LEU A 115 -14.74 8.95 5.45
CA LEU A 115 -14.04 8.25 4.38
C LEU A 115 -13.72 9.16 3.20
N GLU A 116 -14.64 10.04 2.82
CA GLU A 116 -14.42 11.02 1.75
C GLU A 116 -13.28 12.00 2.10
N ALA A 117 -13.23 12.47 3.35
CA ALA A 117 -12.16 13.36 3.79
C ALA A 117 -10.79 12.66 3.81
N ILE A 118 -10.75 11.38 4.16
CA ILE A 118 -9.53 10.56 4.17
C ILE A 118 -9.06 10.29 2.74
N ASP A 119 -9.97 9.95 1.83
CA ASP A 119 -9.69 9.76 0.39
C ASP A 119 -9.07 11.03 -0.22
N ASN A 120 -9.72 12.18 0.01
CA ASN A 120 -9.20 13.48 -0.43
C ASN A 120 -7.82 13.78 0.16
N TRP A 121 -7.63 13.56 1.47
CA TRP A 121 -6.35 13.76 2.13
C TRP A 121 -5.25 12.86 1.56
N ALA A 122 -5.53 11.58 1.30
CA ALA A 122 -4.56 10.62 0.78
C ALA A 122 -4.09 11.02 -0.63
N ARG A 123 -5.02 11.43 -1.51
CA ARG A 123 -4.70 11.92 -2.86
C ARG A 123 -3.85 13.18 -2.84
N VAL A 124 -4.21 14.16 -2.01
CA VAL A 124 -3.41 15.40 -1.85
C VAL A 124 -2.02 15.06 -1.31
N SER A 125 -1.93 14.15 -0.33
CA SER A 125 -0.66 13.73 0.25
C SER A 125 0.26 13.08 -0.79
N LEU A 126 -0.30 12.29 -1.69
CA LEU A 126 0.42 11.65 -2.79
C LEU A 126 0.92 12.68 -3.82
N GLU A 127 0.09 13.67 -4.16
CA GLU A 127 0.51 14.78 -5.04
C GLU A 127 1.67 15.57 -4.42
N VAL A 128 1.60 15.87 -3.12
CA VAL A 128 2.67 16.55 -2.39
C VAL A 128 3.94 15.70 -2.35
N ALA A 129 3.83 14.40 -2.10
CA ALA A 129 4.96 13.47 -2.12
C ALA A 129 5.66 13.47 -3.48
N ARG A 130 4.91 13.35 -4.58
CA ARG A 130 5.44 13.41 -5.97
C ARG A 130 6.10 14.75 -6.30
N LYS A 131 5.60 15.86 -5.76
CA LYS A 131 6.28 17.16 -5.87
C LYS A 131 7.61 17.12 -5.12
N GLY A 132 7.63 16.56 -3.92
CA GLY A 132 8.85 16.34 -3.13
C GLY A 132 9.88 15.49 -3.87
N GLU A 133 9.48 14.32 -4.38
CA GLU A 133 10.35 13.42 -5.15
C GLU A 133 11.04 14.14 -6.32
N ARG A 134 10.31 14.97 -7.06
CA ARG A 134 10.86 15.78 -8.16
C ARG A 134 11.94 16.77 -7.70
N LEU A 135 11.87 17.27 -6.47
CA LEU A 135 12.90 18.15 -5.90
C LEU A 135 14.20 17.39 -5.57
N PHE A 136 14.11 16.09 -5.30
CA PHE A 136 15.25 15.23 -4.99
C PHE A 136 15.71 14.38 -6.19
N ALA A 137 14.97 14.40 -7.29
CA ALA A 137 15.35 13.73 -8.53
C ALA A 137 16.70 14.28 -9.01
N ARG A 138 17.71 13.39 -9.06
CA ARG A 138 19.03 13.77 -9.57
C ARG A 138 18.89 14.04 -11.07
N VAL A 139 19.41 15.19 -11.52
CA VAL A 139 19.57 15.45 -12.96
C VAL A 139 20.51 14.38 -13.50
N PRO A 140 20.16 13.67 -14.60
CA PRO A 140 21.09 12.75 -15.25
C PRO A 140 22.40 13.50 -15.52
N GLN A 141 23.53 12.96 -15.08
CA GLN A 141 24.82 13.49 -15.53
C GLN A 141 24.84 13.33 -17.05
N GLU A 142 24.74 14.44 -17.78
CA GLU A 142 25.08 14.46 -19.19
C GLU A 142 26.48 13.84 -19.32
N ALA A 143 26.56 12.75 -20.08
CA ALA A 143 27.80 12.05 -20.34
C ALA A 143 28.83 13.07 -20.85
N ARG A 144 29.87 13.31 -20.04
CA ARG A 144 31.04 14.09 -20.43
C ARG A 144 31.94 13.28 -21.34
#